data_AF-I3SME6-F1
#
_entry.id   AF-I3SME6-F1
#
_cell.length_a   1.000
_cell.length_b   1.000
_cell.length_c   1.000
_cell.angle_alpha   90.00
_cell.angle_beta   90.00
_cell.angle_gamma   90.00
#
_symmetry.space_group_name_H-M   'P 1'
#
loop_
_entity.id
_entity.type
_entity.pdbx_description
1 polymer ?
#
loop_
_entity_poly.entity_id
_entity_poly.type
_entity_poly.pdbx_seq_one_letter_code
_entity_poly.pdbx_strand_id
1 'polypeptide(L)'
;MMEKAESPDAVTYKIVFRGLCNGGGPIQEAVDFTVEMLEKGILPDFPSFGFLAEGLCSLAMGDTLIELVNMVMEKAKFSEMETSMIRGFLKINKFKDALANLSVILDRQKSRRY
;
A
#
# COMPACT_ATOMS: atom_id res chain seq x y z
N MET A 1 0.02 7.87 -36.34
CA MET A 1 0.73 8.52 -35.22
C MET A 1 1.15 7.41 -34.28
N MET A 2 2.45 7.18 -34.11
CA MET A 2 2.94 6.24 -33.10
C MET A 2 2.91 6.96 -31.77
N GLU A 3 1.95 6.64 -30.91
CA GLU A 3 2.03 7.00 -29.50
C GLU A 3 3.25 6.27 -28.94
N LYS A 4 4.30 7.02 -28.62
CA LYS A 4 5.35 6.52 -27.74
C LYS A 4 4.70 6.35 -26.37
N ALA A 5 4.31 5.12 -26.04
CA ALA A 5 3.97 4.76 -24.67
C ALA A 5 5.25 4.84 -23.85
N GLU A 6 5.53 6.02 -23.30
CA GLU A 6 6.52 6.15 -22.23
C GLU A 6 6.01 5.36 -21.03
N SER A 7 6.89 4.60 -20.38
CA SER A 7 6.51 3.81 -19.21
C SER A 7 5.88 4.73 -18.17
N PRO A 8 4.68 4.42 -17.63
CA PRO A 8 4.01 5.29 -16.69
C PRO A 8 4.93 5.62 -15.51
N ASP A 9 5.04 6.90 -15.19
CA ASP A 9 5.83 7.35 -14.05
C ASP A 9 5.10 7.05 -12.73
N ALA A 10 5.81 7.23 -11.60
CA ALA A 10 5.24 6.99 -10.28
C ALA A 10 4.01 7.88 -9.97
N VAL A 11 3.85 9.01 -10.67
CA VAL A 11 2.69 9.89 -10.53
C VAL A 11 1.47 9.25 -11.19
N THR A 12 1.63 8.71 -12.40
CA THR A 12 0.57 8.04 -13.16
C THR A 12 0.01 6.85 -12.39
N TYR A 13 0.88 6.00 -11.83
CA TYR A 13 0.46 4.88 -10.98
C TYR A 13 -0.38 5.34 -9.77
N LYS A 14 0.06 6.40 -9.07
CA LYS A 14 -0.69 6.92 -7.91
C LYS A 14 -2.05 7.48 -8.29
N ILE A 15 -2.19 8.09 -9.47
CA ILE A 15 -3.48 8.61 -9.96
C ILE A 15 -4.45 7.46 -10.21
N VAL A 16 -4.01 6.42 -10.94
CA VAL A 16 -4.84 5.23 -11.23
C VAL A 16 -5.24 4.55 -9.93
N PHE A 17 -4.29 4.30 -9.04
CA PHE A 17 -4.55 3.70 -7.73
C PHE A 17 -5.57 4.47 -6.91
N ARG A 18 -5.43 5.81 -6.83
CA ARG A 18 -6.41 6.68 -6.18
C ARG A 18 -7.81 6.51 -6.74
N GLY A 19 -7.94 6.42 -8.07
CA GLY A 19 -9.21 6.19 -8.74
C GLY A 19 -9.84 4.86 -8.35
N LEU A 20 -9.05 3.78 -8.35
CA LEU A 20 -9.51 2.43 -7.99
C LEU A 20 -9.97 2.33 -6.52
N CYS A 21 -9.33 3.03 -5.59
CA CYS A 21 -9.69 3.01 -4.18
C CYS A 21 -10.83 3.97 -3.82
N ASN A 22 -11.23 4.88 -4.72
CA ASN A 22 -12.25 5.87 -4.42
C ASN A 22 -13.65 5.26 -4.43
N GLY A 23 -14.51 5.67 -3.49
CA GLY A 23 -15.92 5.26 -3.45
C GLY A 23 -16.18 3.77 -3.23
N GLY A 24 -15.20 3.02 -2.69
CA GLY A 24 -15.32 1.56 -2.53
C GLY A 24 -15.22 0.80 -3.85
N GLY A 25 -14.41 1.32 -4.79
CA GLY A 25 -14.19 0.78 -6.13
C GLY A 25 -13.75 -0.68 -6.18
N PRO A 26 -13.46 -1.23 -7.37
CA PRO A 26 -13.26 -2.67 -7.57
C PRO A 26 -12.07 -3.17 -6.74
N ILE A 27 -12.35 -3.75 -5.56
CA ILE A 27 -11.33 -4.10 -4.56
C ILE A 27 -10.30 -5.04 -5.14
N GLN A 28 -10.71 -6.03 -5.94
CA GLN A 28 -9.78 -6.96 -6.57
C GLN A 28 -8.83 -6.26 -7.54
N GLU A 29 -9.33 -5.37 -8.40
CA GLU A 29 -8.49 -4.60 -9.32
C GLU A 29 -7.53 -3.67 -8.56
N ALA A 30 -7.98 -3.07 -7.46
CA ALA A 30 -7.13 -2.27 -6.59
C ALA A 30 -6.02 -3.10 -5.93
N VAL A 31 -6.30 -4.34 -5.51
CA VAL A 31 -5.29 -5.29 -4.99
C VAL A 31 -4.27 -5.62 -6.07
N ASP A 32 -4.72 -6.08 -7.23
CA ASP A 32 -3.85 -6.50 -8.33
C ASP A 32 -2.95 -5.34 -8.79
N PHE A 33 -3.51 -4.13 -8.88
CA PHE A 33 -2.76 -2.94 -9.22
C PHE A 33 -1.75 -2.54 -8.13
N THR A 34 -2.07 -2.75 -6.85
CA THR A 34 -1.12 -2.51 -5.74
C THR A 34 0.07 -3.47 -5.84
N VAL A 35 -0.16 -4.74 -6.17
CA VAL A 35 0.91 -5.72 -6.38
C VAL A 35 1.82 -5.25 -7.52
N GLU A 36 1.25 -4.87 -8.67
CA GLU A 36 2.04 -4.37 -9.81
C GLU A 36 2.90 -3.14 -9.44
N MET A 37 2.32 -2.17 -8.71
CA MET A 37 3.04 -1.00 -8.22
C MET A 37 4.26 -1.40 -7.37
N LEU A 38 4.06 -2.30 -6.42
CA LEU A 38 5.10 -2.75 -5.49
C LEU A 38 6.19 -3.56 -6.19
N GLU A 39 5.84 -4.40 -7.16
CA GLU A 39 6.80 -5.11 -8.01
C GLU A 39 7.71 -4.13 -8.77
N LYS A 40 7.14 -3.04 -9.27
CA LYS A 40 7.87 -1.93 -9.92
C LYS A 40 8.60 -1.00 -8.95
N GLY A 41 8.56 -1.28 -7.65
CA GLY A 41 9.21 -0.48 -6.61
C GLY A 41 8.51 0.85 -6.31
N ILE A 42 7.26 1.00 -6.75
CA ILE A 42 6.44 2.18 -6.52
C ILE A 42 5.57 1.92 -5.28
N LEU A 43 5.72 2.75 -4.25
CA LEU A 43 4.87 2.65 -3.07
C LEU A 43 3.49 3.25 -3.33
N PRO A 44 2.42 2.61 -2.82
CA PRO A 44 1.06 3.14 -2.93
C PRO A 44 0.91 4.47 -2.19
N ASP A 45 -0.11 5.23 -2.59
CA ASP A 45 -0.52 6.41 -1.87
C ASP A 45 -1.24 5.99 -0.57
N PHE A 46 -0.69 6.34 0.59
CA PHE A 46 -1.18 5.82 1.88
C PHE A 46 -2.62 6.20 2.23
N PRO A 47 -3.09 7.43 1.96
CA PRO A 47 -4.50 7.74 2.12
C PRO A 47 -5.40 6.78 1.31
N SER A 48 -5.06 6.51 0.05
CA SER A 48 -5.79 5.55 -0.79
C SER A 48 -5.66 4.10 -0.34
N PHE A 49 -4.46 3.70 0.10
CA PHE A 49 -4.24 2.37 0.66
C PHE A 49 -5.08 2.13 1.93
N GLY A 50 -5.35 3.18 2.71
CA GLY A 50 -6.29 3.14 3.83
C GLY A 50 -7.72 2.77 3.41
N PHE A 51 -8.22 3.34 2.32
CA PHE A 51 -9.55 2.98 1.78
C PHE A 51 -9.59 1.55 1.25
N LEU A 52 -8.54 1.10 0.56
CA LEU A 52 -8.42 -0.30 0.13
C LEU A 52 -8.43 -1.25 1.33
N ALA A 53 -7.65 -0.93 2.38
CA ALA A 53 -7.58 -1.74 3.58
C ALA A 53 -8.93 -1.80 4.32
N GLU A 54 -9.68 -0.69 4.36
CA GLU A 54 -11.04 -0.67 4.90
C GLU A 54 -11.96 -1.61 4.10
N GLY A 55 -11.94 -1.52 2.77
CA GLY A 55 -12.71 -2.41 1.90
C GLY A 55 -12.37 -3.89 2.08
N LEU A 56 -11.08 -4.22 2.16
CA LEU A 56 -10.61 -5.59 2.43
C LEU A 56 -11.08 -6.08 3.80
N CYS A 57 -11.01 -5.24 4.84
CA CYS A 57 -11.51 -5.59 6.18
C CYS A 57 -13.03 -5.82 6.16
N SER A 58 -13.79 -4.98 5.47
CA SER A 58 -15.24 -5.11 5.33
C SER A 58 -15.66 -6.38 4.57
N LEU A 59 -14.81 -6.88 3.67
CA LEU A 59 -15.02 -8.13 2.92
C LEU A 59 -14.40 -9.36 3.61
N ALA A 60 -13.90 -9.23 4.84
CA ALA A 60 -13.18 -10.28 5.57
C ALA A 60 -11.94 -10.83 4.83
N MET A 61 -11.33 -10.03 3.95
CA MET A 61 -10.11 -10.35 3.19
C MET A 61 -8.85 -9.90 3.94
N GLY A 62 -8.75 -10.26 5.23
CA GLY A 62 -7.66 -9.86 6.10
C GLY A 62 -6.29 -10.41 5.65
N ASP A 63 -6.26 -11.63 5.12
CA ASP A 63 -5.02 -12.27 4.66
C ASP A 63 -4.40 -11.49 3.48
N THR A 64 -5.21 -11.07 2.51
CA THR A 64 -4.78 -10.21 1.41
C THR A 64 -4.19 -8.89 1.91
N LEU A 65 -4.82 -8.25 2.91
CA LEU A 65 -4.30 -7.03 3.50
C LEU A 65 -2.94 -7.27 4.18
N ILE A 66 -2.78 -8.40 4.87
CA ILE A 66 -1.51 -8.79 5.51
C ILE A 66 -0.41 -8.96 4.47
N GLU A 67 -0.69 -9.62 3.35
CA GLU A 67 0.26 -9.80 2.24
C GLU A 67 0.68 -8.46 1.64
N LEU A 68 -0.27 -7.58 1.32
CA LEU A 68 0.03 -6.26 0.78
C LEU A 68 0.89 -5.42 1.74
N VAL A 69 0.56 -5.43 3.04
CA VAL A 69 1.35 -4.71 4.05
C VAL A 69 2.77 -5.29 4.15
N ASN A 70 2.94 -6.61 4.08
CA ASN A 70 4.26 -7.24 4.05
C ASN A 70 5.08 -6.80 2.82
N MET A 71 4.47 -6.77 1.64
CA MET A 71 5.14 -6.30 0.42
C MET A 71 5.55 -4.83 0.54
N VAL A 72 4.70 -3.97 1.11
CA VAL A 72 5.03 -2.56 1.37
C VAL A 72 6.26 -2.44 2.29
N MET A 73 6.28 -3.18 3.40
CA MET A 73 7.41 -3.16 4.36
C MET A 73 8.72 -3.62 3.70
N GLU A 74 8.67 -4.66 2.87
CA GLU A 74 9.83 -5.17 2.13
C GLU A 74 10.36 -4.13 1.13
N LYS A 75 9.48 -3.57 0.28
CA LYS A 75 9.87 -2.59 -0.74
C LYS A 75 10.35 -1.28 -0.13
N ALA A 76 9.78 -0.87 1.00
CA ALA A 76 10.23 0.28 1.77
C ALA A 76 11.42 0.00 2.70
N LYS A 77 11.94 -1.24 2.70
CA LYS A 77 13.13 -1.65 3.46
C LYS A 77 13.01 -1.35 4.96
N PHE A 78 11.87 -1.70 5.56
CA PHE A 78 11.67 -1.57 7.00
C PHE A 78 12.67 -2.43 7.76
N SER A 79 13.08 -1.97 8.94
CA SER A 79 13.90 -2.78 9.85
C SER A 79 13.11 -3.98 10.39
N GLU A 80 13.82 -4.96 10.94
CA GLU A 80 13.20 -6.12 11.58
C GLU A 80 12.30 -5.72 12.76
N MET A 81 12.73 -4.72 13.55
CA MET A 81 11.94 -4.18 14.67
C MET A 81 10.64 -3.53 14.20
N GLU A 82 10.70 -2.69 13.16
CA GLU A 82 9.52 -2.04 12.57
C GLU A 82 8.54 -3.08 11.97
N THR A 83 9.08 -4.05 11.24
CA THR A 83 8.31 -5.14 10.64
C THR A 83 7.62 -6.00 11.70
N SER A 84 8.34 -6.37 12.76
CA SER A 84 7.80 -7.16 13.88
C SER A 84 6.65 -6.44 14.58
N MET A 85 6.80 -5.14 14.84
CA MET A 85 5.76 -4.32 15.46
C MET A 85 4.47 -4.31 14.63
N ILE A 86 4.57 -4.05 13.32
CA ILE A 86 3.41 -4.02 12.42
C ILE A 86 2.77 -5.41 12.31
N ARG A 87 3.57 -6.47 12.16
CA ARG A 87 3.05 -7.85 12.15
C ARG A 87 2.33 -8.21 13.45
N GLY A 88 2.78 -7.68 14.59
CA GLY A 88 2.10 -7.81 15.87
C GLY A 88 0.66 -7.30 15.82
N PHE A 89 0.45 -6.09 15.27
CA PHE A 89 -0.89 -5.51 15.09
C PHE A 89 -1.74 -6.30 14.09
N LEU A 90 -1.14 -6.75 12.98
CA LEU A 90 -1.82 -7.55 11.96
C LEU A 90 -2.37 -8.88 12.52
N LYS A 91 -1.59 -9.59 13.34
CA LYS A 91 -1.99 -10.87 13.94
C LYS A 91 -3.22 -10.79 14.86
N ILE A 92 -3.46 -9.62 15.45
CA ILE A 92 -4.62 -9.37 16.34
C ILE A 92 -5.70 -8.56 15.63
N ASN A 93 -5.67 -8.50 14.28
CA ASN A 93 -6.63 -7.79 13.43
C ASN A 93 -6.77 -6.29 13.77
N LYS A 94 -5.75 -5.68 14.37
CA LYS A 94 -5.70 -4.24 14.63
C LYS A 94 -5.16 -3.51 13.40
N PHE A 95 -5.86 -3.64 12.28
CA PHE A 95 -5.43 -3.11 10.98
C PHE A 95 -5.25 -1.59 11.00
N LYS A 96 -6.12 -0.86 11.70
CA LYS A 96 -5.98 0.61 11.84
C LYS A 96 -4.65 1.00 12.51
N ASP A 97 -4.27 0.31 13.59
CA ASP A 97 -3.01 0.57 14.28
C ASP A 97 -1.80 0.15 13.42
N ALA A 98 -1.91 -0.96 12.68
CA ALA A 98 -0.89 -1.40 11.75
C ALA A 98 -0.62 -0.33 10.67
N LEU A 99 -1.67 0.19 10.04
CA LEU A 99 -1.59 1.22 9.00
C LEU A 99 -1.06 2.56 9.55
N ALA A 100 -1.49 2.96 10.74
CA ALA A 100 -1.00 4.17 11.39
C ALA A 100 0.52 4.09 11.62
N ASN A 101 1.02 2.99 12.20
CA ASN A 101 2.46 2.81 12.42
C ASN A 101 3.23 2.75 11.09
N LEU A 102 2.67 2.08 10.09
CA LEU A 102 3.27 2.00 8.76
C LEU A 102 3.42 3.37 8.10
N SER A 103 2.40 4.23 8.18
CA SER A 103 2.46 5.62 7.67
C SER A 103 3.52 6.45 8.39
N VAL A 104 3.59 6.35 9.73
CA VAL A 104 4.57 7.07 10.55
C VAL A 104 6.00 6.70 10.17
N ILE A 105 6.29 5.41 9.99
CA ILE A 105 7.63 4.95 9.61
C ILE A 105 8.02 5.51 8.22
N LEU A 106 7.11 5.51 7.27
CA LEU A 106 7.36 6.00 5.91
C LEU A 106 7.58 7.51 5.86
N ASP A 107 6.85 8.28 6.65
CA ASP A 107 7.06 9.72 6.72
C ASP A 107 8.39 10.08 7.39
N ARG A 108 8.82 9.29 8.40
CA ARG A 108 10.18 9.41 8.97
C ARG A 108 11.25 9.11 7.93
N GLN A 109 11.05 8.13 7.05
CA GLN A 109 11.99 7.82 5.97
C GLN A 109 12.08 8.95 4.93
N LYS A 110 10.96 9.58 4.56
CA LYS A 110 10.95 10.75 3.66
C LYS A 110 11.70 11.93 4.25
N SER A 111 11.48 12.23 5.54
CA SER A 111 12.13 13.35 6.23
C SER A 111 13.65 13.19 6.38
N ARG A 112 14.19 11.98 6.32
CA ARG A 112 15.64 11.71 6.39
C ARG A 112 16.36 11.84 5.05
N ARG A 113 15.61 11.97 3.95
CA ARG A 113 16.16 12.09 2.59
C ARG A 113 16.30 13.54 2.10
N TYR A 114 15.96 14.52 2.94
CA TYR A 114 16.12 15.95 2.71
C TYR A 114 17.08 16.56 3.72
#